data_AF-A0A6P5QSR5-F1
#
_entry.id   AF-A0A6P5QSR5-F1
#
_cell.length_a   1.000
_cell.length_b   1.000
_cell.length_c   1.000
_cell.angle_alpha   90.00
_cell.angle_beta   90.00
_cell.angle_gamma   90.00
#
_symmetry.space_group_name_H-M   'P 1'
#
loop_
_entity.id
_entity.type
_entity.pdbx_description
1 polymer ?
#
loop_
_entity_poly.entity_id
_entity_poly.type
_entity_poly.pdbx_seq_one_letter_code
_entity_poly.pdbx_strand_id
1 'polypeptide(L)'
;MAFIVAMGMILMAGICPAVLCFPDGTNEMDIVFHEHQENGTPDDSLTFASVNTDFAFSLYKKLALKNPDKNIVFSPLSISAALALVSLGAKGKTMEEILEGLKFNLTETSEADMHQGFGHLLQRLSQPEDQDQINIGNAMFIEKDLQILAEFHEKTRSLYQAEAFTADFQQAPSANFTSN
;
A
#
# COMPACT_ATOMS: atom_id res chain seq x y z
N MET A 1 -18.54 -2.48 34.58
CA MET A 1 -19.01 -3.24 33.39
C MET A 1 -19.37 -2.23 32.30
N ALA A 2 -18.51 -2.08 31.29
CA ALA A 2 -18.88 -1.57 29.97
C ALA A 2 -17.67 -1.82 29.05
N PHE A 3 -17.81 -2.81 28.17
CA PHE A 3 -16.87 -3.14 27.11
C PHE A 3 -17.04 -2.10 25.98
N ILE A 4 -15.94 -1.50 25.51
CA ILE A 4 -15.93 -0.76 24.25
C ILE A 4 -15.26 -1.66 23.22
N VAL A 5 -16.09 -2.24 22.37
CA VAL A 5 -15.71 -3.08 21.23
C VAL A 5 -15.38 -2.18 20.05
N ALA A 6 -14.29 -2.51 19.38
CA ALA A 6 -13.79 -1.92 18.15
C ALA A 6 -14.88 -1.79 17.06
N MET A 7 -14.87 -0.67 16.33
CA MET A 7 -15.54 -0.56 15.05
C MET A 7 -14.50 -0.22 13.98
N GLY A 8 -14.28 -1.19 13.08
CA GLY A 8 -13.60 -0.97 11.81
C GLY A 8 -14.41 -0.01 10.95
N MET A 9 -13.72 0.91 10.28
CA MET A 9 -14.31 1.79 9.30
C MET A 9 -14.72 0.98 8.07
N ILE A 10 -16.02 0.74 7.94
CA ILE A 10 -16.66 0.29 6.72
C ILE A 10 -17.17 1.56 6.01
N LEU A 11 -16.47 2.00 4.97
CA LEU A 11 -16.99 3.01 4.03
C LEU A 11 -17.93 2.30 3.05
N MET A 12 -19.23 2.27 3.37
CA MET A 12 -20.29 1.96 2.41
C MET A 12 -20.72 3.26 1.73
N ALA A 13 -20.13 3.57 0.57
CA ALA A 13 -20.72 4.55 -0.33
C ALA A 13 -21.90 3.90 -1.05
N GLY A 14 -23.10 4.08 -0.48
CA GLY A 14 -24.35 3.73 -1.14
C GLY A 14 -24.58 4.65 -2.34
N ILE A 15 -24.62 4.07 -3.54
CA ILE A 15 -25.04 4.79 -4.75
C ILE A 15 -26.55 5.02 -4.62
N CYS A 16 -26.97 6.26 -4.34
CA CYS A 16 -28.37 6.68 -4.46
C CYS A 16 -28.69 6.92 -5.95
N PRO A 17 -29.60 6.16 -6.58
CA PRO A 17 -30.07 6.47 -7.93
C PRO A 17 -31.24 7.46 -7.80
N ALA A 18 -30.91 8.74 -7.63
CA ALA A 18 -31.93 9.78 -7.57
C ALA A 18 -31.47 11.09 -8.21
N VAL A 19 -30.98 11.06 -9.46
CA VAL A 19 -31.20 12.16 -10.42
C VAL A 19 -31.20 11.58 -11.85
N LEU A 20 -32.23 10.81 -12.18
CA LEU A 20 -32.70 10.70 -13.56
C LEU A 20 -33.93 11.58 -13.64
N CYS A 21 -33.81 12.80 -14.18
CA CYS A 21 -34.90 13.58 -14.79
C CYS A 21 -34.43 14.95 -15.35
N PHE A 22 -34.26 14.99 -16.68
CA PHE A 22 -34.59 16.09 -17.62
C PHE A 22 -33.73 17.39 -17.64
N PRO A 23 -33.81 18.24 -18.70
CA PRO A 23 -33.03 18.11 -19.94
C PRO A 23 -32.35 19.44 -20.37
N ASP A 24 -31.49 19.33 -21.39
CA ASP A 24 -31.08 20.35 -22.38
C ASP A 24 -30.46 21.70 -21.93
N GLY A 25 -29.30 22.02 -22.51
CA GLY A 25 -28.67 23.34 -22.39
C GLY A 25 -27.15 23.30 -22.52
N THR A 26 -26.66 23.41 -23.75
CA THR A 26 -25.26 23.69 -24.07
C THR A 26 -24.75 24.92 -23.31
N ASN A 27 -23.66 24.76 -22.56
CA ASN A 27 -22.69 25.81 -22.27
C ASN A 27 -21.33 25.14 -22.11
N GLU A 28 -20.41 25.48 -23.00
CA GLU A 28 -18.97 25.21 -22.86
C GLU A 28 -18.51 25.80 -21.52
N MET A 29 -18.12 24.94 -20.58
CA MET A 29 -17.36 25.34 -19.40
C MET A 29 -15.95 24.80 -19.62
N ASP A 30 -15.08 25.67 -20.12
CA ASP A 30 -13.63 25.47 -20.12
C ASP A 30 -13.19 25.08 -18.71
N ILE A 31 -12.83 23.81 -18.52
CA ILE A 31 -12.17 23.37 -17.31
C ILE A 31 -10.70 23.75 -17.49
N VAL A 32 -10.38 24.96 -17.03
CA VAL A 32 -9.00 25.36 -16.77
C VAL A 32 -8.46 24.41 -15.70
N PHE A 33 -7.63 23.45 -16.12
CA PHE A 33 -6.78 22.72 -15.20
C PHE A 33 -5.81 23.73 -14.60
N HIS A 34 -6.02 24.06 -13.32
CA HIS A 34 -5.05 24.81 -12.56
C HIS A 34 -3.88 23.87 -12.27
N GLU A 35 -2.87 23.89 -13.14
CA GLU A 35 -1.58 23.24 -12.85
C GLU A 35 -1.01 23.87 -11.58
N HIS A 36 -1.00 23.11 -10.49
CA HIS A 36 -0.05 23.33 -9.42
C HIS A 36 1.22 22.61 -9.82
N GLN A 37 2.24 23.39 -10.12
CA GLN A 37 3.54 22.95 -10.59
C GLN A 37 4.29 22.25 -9.44
N GLU A 38 4.13 20.93 -9.32
CA GLU A 38 5.10 20.11 -8.58
C GLU A 38 6.38 20.03 -9.41
N ASN A 39 7.41 20.72 -8.93
CA ASN A 39 8.74 20.74 -9.53
C ASN A 39 9.53 19.47 -9.12
N GLY A 40 9.00 18.31 -9.48
CA GLY A 40 9.63 16.98 -9.35
C GLY A 40 9.71 16.30 -10.71
N THR A 41 10.74 15.48 -10.93
CA THR A 41 10.92 14.75 -12.20
C THR A 41 9.63 13.98 -12.56
N PRO A 42 8.98 14.28 -13.71
CA PRO A 42 7.65 13.74 -14.03
C PRO A 42 7.55 12.22 -14.26
N ASP A 43 8.67 11.48 -14.24
CA ASP A 43 8.78 10.12 -14.79
C ASP A 43 8.56 9.01 -13.74
N ASP A 44 8.99 9.22 -12.50
CA ASP A 44 9.05 8.13 -11.49
C ASP A 44 7.67 7.81 -10.87
N SER A 45 6.85 8.84 -10.66
CA SER A 45 5.55 8.68 -9.97
C SER A 45 4.49 8.01 -10.84
N LEU A 46 4.48 8.31 -12.15
CA LEU A 46 3.59 7.71 -13.13
C LEU A 46 3.92 6.22 -13.34
N THR A 47 5.21 5.88 -13.33
CA THR A 47 5.69 4.51 -13.43
C THR A 47 5.21 3.65 -12.26
N PHE A 48 5.32 4.17 -11.03
CA PHE A 48 4.90 3.44 -9.83
C PHE A 48 3.38 3.25 -9.74
N ALA A 49 2.61 4.27 -10.13
CA ALA A 49 1.16 4.20 -10.19
C ALA A 49 0.70 3.13 -11.20
N SER A 50 1.36 3.05 -12.36
CA SER A 50 1.08 2.02 -13.38
C SER A 50 1.37 0.62 -12.85
N VAL A 51 2.56 0.39 -12.28
CA VAL A 51 2.95 -0.92 -11.73
C VAL A 51 1.97 -1.41 -10.65
N ASN A 52 1.62 -0.54 -9.69
CA ASN A 52 0.70 -0.91 -8.62
C ASN A 52 -0.74 -1.13 -9.14
N THR A 53 -1.15 -0.43 -10.20
CA THR A 53 -2.44 -0.63 -10.88
C THR A 53 -2.49 -1.98 -11.59
N ASP A 54 -1.44 -2.36 -12.31
CA ASP A 54 -1.34 -3.67 -12.97
C ASP A 54 -1.33 -4.81 -11.96
N PHE A 55 -0.65 -4.63 -10.83
CA PHE A 55 -0.71 -5.55 -9.70
C PHE A 55 -2.13 -5.67 -9.14
N ALA A 56 -2.80 -4.54 -8.90
CA ALA A 56 -4.18 -4.50 -8.39
C ALA A 56 -5.15 -5.27 -9.28
N PHE A 57 -5.15 -5.02 -10.59
CA PHE A 57 -6.02 -5.73 -11.53
C PHE A 57 -5.67 -7.21 -11.66
N SER A 58 -4.37 -7.54 -11.68
CA SER A 58 -3.92 -8.93 -11.71
C SER A 58 -4.40 -9.71 -10.49
N LEU A 59 -4.31 -9.10 -9.30
CA LEU A 59 -4.78 -9.70 -8.06
C LEU A 59 -6.31 -9.79 -8.01
N TYR A 60 -7.01 -8.71 -8.35
CA TYR A 60 -8.46 -8.68 -8.41
C TYR A 60 -9.02 -9.78 -9.32
N LYS A 61 -8.46 -9.95 -10.53
CA LYS A 61 -8.88 -11.01 -11.46
C LYS A 61 -8.74 -12.40 -10.84
N LYS A 62 -7.63 -12.66 -10.14
CA LYS A 62 -7.42 -13.94 -9.43
C LYS A 62 -8.44 -14.13 -8.29
N LEU A 63 -8.72 -13.09 -7.52
CA LEU A 63 -9.68 -13.14 -6.42
C LEU A 63 -11.12 -13.34 -6.92
N ALA A 64 -11.51 -12.65 -8.00
CA ALA A 64 -12.82 -12.76 -8.63
C ALA A 64 -13.05 -14.15 -9.24
N LEU A 65 -12.06 -14.71 -9.94
CA LEU A 65 -12.15 -16.07 -10.47
C LEU A 65 -12.27 -17.13 -9.35
N LYS A 66 -11.60 -16.90 -8.22
CA LYS A 66 -11.68 -17.80 -7.06
C LYS A 66 -12.99 -17.64 -6.27
N ASN A 67 -13.63 -16.48 -6.34
CA ASN A 67 -14.81 -16.12 -5.54
C ASN A 67 -15.86 -15.38 -6.40
N PRO A 68 -16.49 -16.05 -7.41
CA PRO A 68 -17.31 -15.39 -8.43
C PRO A 68 -18.53 -14.62 -7.88
N ASP A 69 -19.08 -15.05 -6.74
CA ASP A 69 -20.31 -14.50 -6.16
C ASP A 69 -20.09 -13.83 -4.79
N LYS A 70 -18.86 -13.37 -4.51
CA LYS A 70 -18.53 -12.69 -3.24
C LYS A 70 -18.03 -11.28 -3.49
N ASN A 71 -18.32 -10.40 -2.54
CA ASN A 71 -17.70 -9.08 -2.49
C ASN A 71 -16.18 -9.21 -2.31
N ILE A 72 -15.43 -8.37 -3.01
CA ILE A 72 -13.97 -8.29 -2.93
C ILE A 72 -13.61 -6.88 -2.51
N VAL A 73 -12.95 -6.76 -1.36
CA VAL A 73 -12.38 -5.51 -0.84
C VAL A 73 -10.97 -5.81 -0.40
N PHE A 74 -10.00 -5.03 -0.87
CA PHE A 74 -8.60 -5.12 -0.48
C PHE A 74 -7.89 -3.80 -0.78
N SER A 75 -6.73 -3.59 -0.17
CA SER A 75 -5.83 -2.47 -0.50
C SER A 75 -4.64 -3.02 -1.30
N PRO A 76 -4.56 -2.79 -2.63
CA PRO A 76 -3.43 -3.23 -3.43
C PRO A 76 -2.11 -2.64 -2.94
N LEU A 77 -2.13 -1.35 -2.56
CA LEU A 77 -0.96 -0.64 -2.06
C LEU A 77 -0.40 -1.25 -0.77
N SER A 78 -1.27 -1.62 0.18
CA SER A 78 -0.81 -2.23 1.43
C SER A 78 -0.14 -3.58 1.17
N ILE A 79 -0.71 -4.40 0.29
CA ILE A 79 -0.14 -5.70 -0.07
C ILE A 79 1.18 -5.52 -0.81
N SER A 80 1.26 -4.58 -1.76
CA SER A 80 2.48 -4.34 -2.53
C SER A 80 3.61 -3.78 -1.67
N ALA A 81 3.32 -2.85 -0.75
CA ALA A 81 4.29 -2.32 0.20
C ALA A 81 4.83 -3.42 1.13
N ALA A 82 3.96 -4.30 1.66
CA ALA A 82 4.38 -5.42 2.50
C ALA A 82 5.27 -6.42 1.74
N LEU A 83 4.92 -6.76 0.50
CA LEU A 83 5.72 -7.66 -0.33
C LEU A 83 7.06 -7.03 -0.72
N ALA A 84 7.08 -5.73 -1.02
CA ALA A 84 8.32 -5.02 -1.33
C ALA A 84 9.23 -4.88 -0.09
N LEU A 85 8.65 -4.69 1.11
CA LEU A 85 9.40 -4.78 2.36
C LEU A 85 10.04 -6.17 2.54
N VAL A 86 9.33 -7.24 2.20
CA VAL A 86 9.86 -8.61 2.24
C VAL A 86 10.96 -8.81 1.19
N SER A 87 10.82 -8.26 -0.02
CA SER A 87 11.83 -8.40 -1.07
C SER A 87 13.15 -7.71 -0.69
N LEU A 88 13.12 -6.64 0.10
CA LEU A 88 14.31 -5.97 0.63
C LEU A 88 15.21 -6.90 1.46
N GLY A 89 14.60 -7.90 2.13
CA GLY A 89 15.32 -8.93 2.89
C GLY A 89 15.62 -10.20 2.09
N ALA A 90 15.08 -10.33 0.88
CA ALA A 90 15.29 -11.47 0.00
C ALA A 90 16.53 -11.27 -0.90
N LYS A 91 17.01 -12.36 -1.51
CA LYS A 91 18.11 -12.33 -2.48
C LYS A 91 17.88 -13.30 -3.63
N GLY A 92 18.51 -13.02 -4.77
CA GLY A 92 18.44 -13.84 -5.99
C GLY A 92 17.00 -14.10 -6.42
N LYS A 93 16.71 -15.35 -6.79
CA LYS A 93 15.41 -15.74 -7.34
C LYS A 93 14.21 -15.41 -6.45
N THR A 94 14.35 -15.50 -5.12
CA THR A 94 13.24 -15.17 -4.21
C THR A 94 12.87 -13.69 -4.31
N MET A 95 13.86 -12.81 -4.41
CA MET A 95 13.64 -11.37 -4.59
C MET A 95 13.02 -11.08 -5.95
N GLU A 96 13.57 -11.71 -7.01
CA GLU A 96 13.09 -11.56 -8.38
C GLU A 96 11.60 -11.96 -8.52
N GLU A 97 11.22 -13.13 -8.00
CA GLU A 97 9.83 -13.61 -8.05
C GLU A 97 8.85 -12.68 -7.32
N ILE A 98 9.28 -12.06 -6.22
CA ILE A 98 8.44 -11.10 -5.49
C ILE A 98 8.25 -9.83 -6.32
N LEU A 99 9.34 -9.22 -6.81
CA LEU A 99 9.29 -7.95 -7.53
C LEU A 99 8.58 -8.09 -8.90
N GLU A 100 8.82 -9.16 -9.65
CA GLU A 100 8.07 -9.45 -10.88
C GLU A 100 6.59 -9.76 -10.59
N GLY A 101 6.31 -10.41 -9.46
CA GLY A 101 4.95 -10.64 -8.97
C GLY A 101 4.19 -9.33 -8.71
N LEU A 102 4.90 -8.32 -8.23
CA LEU A 102 4.43 -6.93 -8.06
C LEU A 102 4.37 -6.13 -9.37
N LYS A 103 4.72 -6.75 -10.50
CA LYS A 103 4.70 -6.15 -11.86
C LYS A 103 5.83 -5.20 -12.16
N PHE A 104 6.90 -5.20 -11.36
CA PHE A 104 8.11 -4.48 -11.73
C PHE A 104 8.84 -5.17 -12.87
N ASN A 105 9.43 -4.36 -13.75
CA ASN A 105 10.34 -4.83 -14.78
C ASN A 105 11.79 -4.66 -14.32
N LEU A 106 12.43 -5.78 -13.96
CA LEU A 106 13.81 -5.81 -13.45
C LEU A 106 14.87 -5.44 -14.50
N THR A 107 14.50 -5.35 -15.79
CA THR A 107 15.41 -4.88 -16.84
C THR A 107 15.35 -3.37 -17.04
N GLU A 108 14.29 -2.71 -16.58
CA GLU A 108 14.04 -1.27 -16.77
C GLU A 108 14.27 -0.46 -15.50
N THR A 109 14.03 -1.07 -14.33
CA THR A 109 14.16 -0.39 -13.03
C THR A 109 15.05 -1.21 -12.11
N SER A 110 15.95 -0.57 -11.36
CA SER A 110 16.81 -1.26 -10.41
C SER A 110 16.06 -1.57 -9.10
N GLU A 111 16.49 -2.61 -8.37
CA GLU A 111 15.97 -2.92 -7.03
C GLU A 111 16.00 -1.69 -6.11
N ALA A 112 17.11 -0.92 -6.16
CA ALA A 112 17.27 0.28 -5.35
C ALA A 112 16.21 1.33 -5.68
N ASP A 113 15.98 1.61 -6.96
CA ASP A 113 14.99 2.61 -7.40
C ASP A 113 13.57 2.18 -7.04
N MET A 114 13.26 0.89 -7.11
CA MET A 114 11.95 0.35 -6.68
C MET A 114 11.70 0.62 -5.19
N HIS A 115 12.68 0.34 -4.33
CA HIS A 115 12.53 0.57 -2.90
C HIS A 115 12.50 2.07 -2.55
N GLN A 116 13.27 2.90 -3.25
CA GLN A 116 13.19 4.37 -3.11
C GLN A 116 11.80 4.88 -3.52
N GLY A 117 11.24 4.35 -4.62
CA GLY A 117 9.89 4.68 -5.07
C GLY A 117 8.82 4.35 -4.03
N PHE A 118 8.90 3.18 -3.39
CA PHE A 118 8.02 2.86 -2.25
C PHE A 118 8.19 3.85 -1.10
N GLY A 119 9.44 4.19 -0.75
CA GLY A 119 9.70 5.13 0.34
C GLY A 119 9.14 6.52 0.09
N HIS A 120 9.32 7.06 -1.12
CA HIS A 120 8.74 8.33 -1.52
C HIS A 120 7.22 8.30 -1.48
N LEU A 121 6.60 7.23 -1.98
CA LEU A 121 5.15 7.07 -1.98
C LEU A 121 4.59 7.01 -0.55
N LEU A 122 5.18 6.18 0.31
CA LEU A 122 4.75 6.04 1.70
C LEU A 122 4.96 7.34 2.46
N GLN A 123 6.05 8.07 2.22
CA GLN A 123 6.28 9.36 2.85
C GLN A 123 5.25 10.41 2.43
N ARG A 124 4.89 10.45 1.14
CA ARG A 124 3.87 11.37 0.61
C ARG A 124 2.50 11.08 1.22
N LEU A 125 2.11 9.81 1.27
CA LEU A 125 0.82 9.40 1.80
C LEU A 125 0.69 9.55 3.32
N SER A 126 1.81 9.56 4.05
CA SER A 126 1.82 9.84 5.48
C SER A 126 1.88 11.34 5.83
N GLN A 127 1.97 12.24 4.83
CA GLN A 127 1.89 13.67 5.11
C GLN A 127 0.44 14.04 5.48
N PRO A 128 0.22 14.79 6.58
CA PRO A 128 -1.10 15.29 6.89
C PRO A 128 -1.50 16.36 5.87
N GLU A 129 -2.48 16.05 5.03
CA GLU A 129 -3.17 17.06 4.23
C GLU A 129 -4.38 17.60 5.01
N ASP A 130 -4.75 18.86 4.77
CA ASP A 130 -5.78 19.58 5.54
C ASP A 130 -7.20 18.97 5.46
N GLN A 131 -7.43 17.98 4.58
CA GLN A 131 -8.77 17.46 4.29
C GLN A 131 -8.92 15.93 4.45
N ASP A 132 -7.85 15.14 4.37
CA ASP A 132 -7.92 13.67 4.41
C ASP A 132 -6.88 13.05 5.37
N GLN A 133 -7.33 12.14 6.23
CA GLN A 133 -6.45 11.39 7.13
C GLN A 133 -6.10 10.03 6.52
N ILE A 134 -4.90 9.94 5.95
CA ILE A 134 -4.30 8.67 5.53
C ILE A 134 -3.24 8.28 6.57
N ASN A 135 -3.38 7.08 7.15
CA ASN A 135 -2.37 6.52 8.05
C ASN A 135 -1.86 5.20 7.46
N ILE A 136 -0.56 5.15 7.18
CA ILE A 136 0.12 3.96 6.69
C ILE A 136 1.22 3.61 7.68
N GLY A 137 1.21 2.38 8.17
CA GLY A 137 2.22 1.85 9.06
C GLY A 137 2.69 0.49 8.59
N ASN A 138 4.00 0.27 8.68
CA ASN A 138 4.62 -1.03 8.50
C ASN A 138 5.23 -1.46 9.83
N ALA A 139 5.11 -2.73 10.16
CA ALA A 139 5.73 -3.30 11.36
C ALA A 139 6.27 -4.69 11.05
N MET A 140 7.41 -5.00 11.65
CA MET A 140 8.00 -6.34 11.62
C MET A 140 8.07 -6.89 13.04
N PHE A 141 7.60 -8.11 13.21
CA PHE A 141 7.72 -8.85 14.47
C PHE A 141 8.80 -9.90 14.31
N ILE A 142 9.83 -9.83 15.15
CA ILE A 142 11.07 -10.60 15.06
C ILE A 142 11.15 -11.52 16.27
N GLU A 143 11.43 -12.81 16.05
CA GLU A 143 11.63 -13.76 17.14
C GLU A 143 12.76 -13.29 18.07
N LYS A 144 12.56 -13.40 19.38
CA LYS A 144 13.47 -12.84 20.40
C LYS A 144 14.93 -13.27 20.30
N ASP A 145 15.17 -14.47 19.78
CA ASP A 145 16.50 -15.05 19.65
C ASP A 145 17.09 -14.86 18.24
N LEU A 146 16.36 -14.21 17.32
CA LEU A 146 16.81 -13.95 15.96
C LEU A 146 17.53 -12.61 15.87
N GLN A 147 18.80 -12.66 15.45
CA GLN A 147 19.56 -11.44 15.14
C GLN A 147 19.32 -11.02 13.70
N ILE A 148 18.76 -9.83 13.51
CA ILE A 148 18.64 -9.22 12.17
C ILE A 148 19.86 -8.38 11.83
N LEU A 149 20.20 -8.30 10.54
CA LEU A 149 21.28 -7.46 10.06
C LEU A 149 20.97 -5.98 10.33
N ALA A 150 21.95 -5.23 10.83
CA ALA A 150 21.81 -3.80 11.10
C ALA A 150 21.41 -3.03 9.84
N GLU A 151 22.02 -3.35 8.70
CA GLU A 151 21.69 -2.76 7.40
C GLU A 151 20.22 -2.98 7.02
N PHE A 152 19.68 -4.17 7.27
CA PHE A 152 18.28 -4.47 7.00
C PHE A 152 17.35 -3.66 7.91
N HIS A 153 17.67 -3.55 9.20
CA HIS A 153 16.92 -2.73 10.15
C HIS A 153 16.92 -1.23 9.76
N GLU A 154 18.05 -0.72 9.29
CA GLU A 154 18.18 0.66 8.86
C GLU A 154 17.37 0.93 7.59
N LYS A 155 17.49 0.08 6.57
CA LYS A 155 16.78 0.22 5.30
C LYS A 155 15.26 0.08 5.45
N THR A 156 14.80 -0.88 6.26
CA THR A 156 13.36 -1.07 6.52
C THR A 156 12.75 0.14 7.24
N ARG A 157 13.47 0.73 8.21
CA ARG A 157 13.03 1.97 8.86
C ARG A 157 13.03 3.15 7.90
N SER A 158 14.10 3.35 7.12
CA SER A 158 14.23 4.56 6.27
C SER A 158 13.32 4.52 5.04
N LEU A 159 13.16 3.36 4.41
CA LEU A 159 12.40 3.23 3.16
C LEU A 159 10.94 2.87 3.38
N TYR A 160 10.62 2.16 4.47
CA TYR A 160 9.26 1.67 4.69
C TYR A 160 8.61 2.21 5.96
N GLN A 161 9.32 3.06 6.72
CA GLN A 161 8.85 3.52 8.03
C GLN A 161 8.51 2.32 8.94
N ALA A 162 9.19 1.19 8.73
CA ALA A 162 8.86 -0.06 9.40
C ALA A 162 9.53 -0.11 10.77
N GLU A 163 8.73 -0.26 11.82
CA GLU A 163 9.24 -0.52 13.17
C GLU A 163 9.44 -2.02 13.40
N ALA A 164 10.53 -2.37 14.09
CA ALA A 164 10.87 -3.74 14.41
C ALA A 164 10.61 -4.01 15.89
N PHE A 165 9.74 -4.97 16.17
CA PHE A 165 9.37 -5.39 17.52
C PHE A 165 9.85 -6.81 17.79
N THR A 166 10.48 -7.02 18.93
CA THR A 166 10.85 -8.36 19.40
C THR A 166 9.62 -9.07 19.99
N ALA A 167 9.33 -10.27 19.49
CA ALA A 167 8.23 -11.13 19.92
C ALA A 167 8.75 -12.52 20.33
N ASP A 168 8.07 -13.17 21.28
CA ASP A 168 8.27 -14.58 21.62
C ASP A 168 7.15 -15.39 20.95
N PHE A 169 7.41 -15.96 19.77
CA PHE A 169 6.39 -16.72 19.04
C PHE A 169 6.11 -18.11 19.63
N GLN A 170 6.86 -18.53 20.67
CA GLN A 170 6.57 -19.77 21.40
C GLN A 170 5.51 -19.58 22.50
N GLN A 171 5.28 -18.33 22.93
CA GLN A 171 4.23 -18.00 23.88
C GLN A 171 2.96 -17.61 23.14
N ALA A 172 1.81 -18.06 23.65
CA ALA A 172 0.52 -17.57 23.16
C ALA A 172 0.47 -16.05 23.32
N PRO A 173 -0.15 -15.30 22.38
CA PRO A 173 -0.20 -13.84 22.44
C PRO A 173 -0.74 -13.39 23.80
N SER A 174 0.08 -12.64 24.54
CA SER A 174 -0.40 -11.97 25.75
C SER A 174 -1.31 -10.80 25.35
N ALA A 175 -2.23 -10.39 26.21
CA ALA A 175 -3.16 -9.26 25.94
C ALA A 175 -2.45 -7.93 25.61
N ASN A 176 -1.15 -7.83 25.90
CA ASN A 176 -0.32 -6.65 25.61
C ASN A 176 0.44 -6.75 24.28
N PHE A 177 0.37 -7.89 23.60
CA PHE A 177 1.05 -8.17 22.33
C PHE A 177 0.01 -8.57 21.28
N THR A 178 -0.97 -7.70 21.07
CA THR A 178 -2.00 -7.87 20.03
C THR A 178 -1.61 -7.07 18.79
N SER A 179 -1.19 -7.77 17.73
CA SER A 179 -1.09 -7.25 16.36
C SER A 179 -2.47 -7.20 15.69
N ASN A 180 -3.49 -6.77 16.43
CA ASN A 180 -4.90 -6.77 15.99
C ASN A 180 -5.35 -5.36 15.60
#